data_AF-A0A7M5WKP4-F1
#
_entry.id   AF-A0A7M5WKP4-F1
#
_cell.length_a   1.000
_cell.length_b   1.000
_cell.length_c   1.000
_cell.angle_alpha   90.00
_cell.angle_beta   90.00
_cell.angle_gamma   90.00
#
_symmetry.space_group_name_H-M   'P 1'
#
loop_
_entity.id
_entity.type
_entity.pdbx_description
1 polymer ?
#
loop_
_entity_poly.entity_id
_entity_poly.type
_entity_poly.pdbx_seq_one_letter_code
_entity_poly.pdbx_strand_id
1 'polypeptide(L)'
;MGAGASNMFSQNPMKKNYPIEDVPTFKIVLVGDSNAGKTSIFLRYTREQFDYSYQPTMNVNIGNVTKKVQFPFETLVSVSLWDLPGREEIDLRRSYYKDIDAAIVVVDLSDDGSLEMAGTWKQDINNNSTLTTADNNGNEKARRKSVASQAQVPILLIGNKLDKVSSVMDVDDEDQDLNEHSDNEKVVALEEIALQHSFVGSVAVSACECDGGVHAAFRSLLRFLLHKKAPKKVKDRERSEGNGNHLISIFSDPNQHGAFTRNMGSVDDHVYEPLKITRIPEVDQIVEAADKNVRTVEFTSVGLLVAVKNFKKSCCVSGITDNNKSSIEECVTSLKDSLRNGKEEDVLLASEEAGYIKLSIPDDAEVPGTLKRVLNIYDKEVCKKTRKVLSQCPTLKVQLSDQVKELERESETLLDKGSSVGLNKKQLRVAVQSMEDNIEKIKDTIALADEAMRITDDQFKRIKNAMMW
;
A
#
# COMPACT_ATOMS: atom_id res chain seq x y z
N MET A 1 53.05 -11.26 -23.42
CA MET A 1 52.48 -9.96 -22.96
C MET A 1 51.01 -9.95 -23.31
N GLY A 2 50.13 -9.72 -22.33
CA GLY A 2 48.71 -9.40 -22.55
C GLY A 2 47.74 -10.57 -22.37
N ALA A 3 47.18 -10.67 -21.16
CA ALA A 3 46.06 -11.52 -20.76
C ALA A 3 44.71 -10.98 -21.29
N GLY A 4 43.66 -11.81 -21.24
CA GLY A 4 42.28 -11.33 -21.35
C GLY A 4 41.25 -12.44 -21.51
N ALA A 5 40.72 -12.91 -20.39
CA ALA A 5 39.83 -14.05 -20.26
C ALA A 5 38.43 -13.87 -20.89
N SER A 6 37.90 -15.02 -21.29
CA SER A 6 36.51 -15.47 -21.38
C SER A 6 35.46 -14.59 -20.67
N ASN A 7 34.54 -13.99 -21.44
CA ASN A 7 33.24 -13.54 -20.93
C ASN A 7 32.22 -14.68 -21.02
N MET A 8 32.09 -15.44 -19.94
CA MET A 8 30.96 -16.36 -19.69
C MET A 8 30.32 -16.03 -18.33
N PHE A 9 29.58 -14.93 -18.23
CA PHE A 9 28.54 -14.59 -17.23
C PHE A 9 27.87 -13.34 -17.85
N SER A 10 26.57 -13.19 -18.08
CA SER A 10 25.36 -13.58 -17.37
C SER A 10 24.23 -13.67 -18.41
N GLN A 11 23.71 -14.88 -18.65
CA GLN A 11 22.36 -15.01 -19.21
C GLN A 11 21.42 -14.88 -18.02
N ASN A 12 20.85 -13.69 -17.85
CA ASN A 12 19.77 -13.45 -16.91
C ASN A 12 18.47 -13.98 -17.56
N PRO A 13 17.93 -15.15 -17.17
CA PRO A 13 16.70 -15.63 -17.76
C PRO A 13 15.55 -14.89 -17.08
N MET A 14 14.72 -14.21 -17.88
CA MET A 14 13.48 -13.49 -17.50
C MET A 14 13.53 -11.95 -17.45
N LYS A 15 14.02 -11.32 -18.54
CA LYS A 15 13.34 -10.13 -19.08
C LYS A 15 12.55 -10.54 -20.33
N LYS A 16 11.34 -11.07 -20.15
CA LYS A 16 10.39 -11.12 -21.26
C LYS A 16 9.77 -9.74 -21.40
N ASN A 17 10.19 -8.98 -22.40
CA ASN A 17 9.42 -7.85 -22.92
C ASN A 17 8.09 -8.42 -23.40
N TYR A 18 7.00 -8.15 -22.70
CA TYR A 18 5.66 -8.36 -23.24
C TYR A 18 5.42 -7.29 -24.31
N PRO A 19 5.05 -7.65 -25.56
CA PRO A 19 4.57 -6.67 -26.52
C PRO A 19 3.32 -5.97 -25.95
N ILE A 20 3.17 -4.68 -26.26
CA ILE A 20 2.14 -3.79 -25.70
C ILE A 20 0.70 -4.28 -25.98
N GLU A 21 0.53 -5.23 -26.91
CA GLU A 21 -0.77 -5.81 -27.32
C GLU A 21 -1.36 -6.87 -26.35
N ASP A 22 -0.60 -7.38 -25.36
CA ASP A 22 -1.07 -8.46 -24.45
C ASP A 22 -1.35 -8.00 -23.00
N VAL A 23 -1.41 -6.70 -22.73
CA VAL A 23 -1.66 -6.19 -21.37
C VAL A 23 -3.13 -6.46 -20.97
N PRO A 24 -3.39 -7.29 -19.93
CA PRO A 24 -4.75 -7.59 -19.50
C PRO A 24 -5.45 -6.30 -19.08
N THR A 25 -6.59 -6.03 -19.70
CA THR A 25 -7.44 -4.89 -19.38
C THR A 25 -8.61 -5.34 -18.51
N PHE A 26 -8.89 -4.56 -17.45
CA PHE A 26 -10.06 -4.75 -16.60
C PHE A 26 -10.95 -3.50 -16.62
N LYS A 27 -12.23 -3.68 -16.92
CA LYS A 27 -13.24 -2.64 -16.79
C LYS A 27 -13.82 -2.66 -15.37
N ILE A 28 -13.65 -1.57 -14.64
CA ILE A 28 -14.11 -1.39 -13.25
C ILE A 28 -15.05 -0.19 -13.19
N VAL A 29 -16.22 -0.36 -12.58
CA VAL A 29 -17.20 0.72 -12.38
C VAL A 29 -17.27 1.13 -10.90
N LEU A 30 -17.36 2.44 -10.65
CA LEU A 30 -17.63 3.02 -9.33
C LEU A 30 -19.13 3.34 -9.22
N VAL A 31 -19.78 2.85 -8.17
CA VAL A 31 -21.19 3.11 -7.86
C VAL A 31 -21.38 3.48 -6.39
N GLY A 32 -22.51 4.07 -6.05
CA GLY A 32 -22.79 4.58 -4.71
C GLY A 32 -23.51 5.93 -4.75
N ASP A 33 -23.92 6.43 -3.59
CA ASP A 33 -24.75 7.64 -3.50
C ASP A 33 -24.04 8.90 -3.97
N SER A 34 -24.82 9.95 -4.29
CA SER A 34 -24.25 11.29 -4.44
C SER A 34 -23.49 11.68 -3.16
N ASN A 35 -22.35 12.33 -3.31
CA ASN A 35 -21.44 12.71 -2.22
C ASN A 35 -20.65 11.58 -1.54
N ALA A 36 -20.83 10.30 -1.87
CA ALA A 36 -19.99 9.22 -1.32
C ALA A 36 -18.48 9.38 -1.62
N GLY A 37 -18.15 10.20 -2.62
CA GLY A 37 -16.76 10.53 -3.00
C GLY A 37 -16.18 9.62 -4.08
N LYS A 38 -17.03 9.03 -4.93
CA LYS A 38 -16.64 8.25 -6.13
C LYS A 38 -15.66 9.01 -7.03
N THR A 39 -15.98 10.26 -7.37
CA THR A 39 -15.13 11.15 -8.17
C THR A 39 -13.78 11.40 -7.51
N SER A 40 -13.76 11.57 -6.18
CA SER A 40 -12.52 11.75 -5.42
C SER A 40 -11.64 10.50 -5.45
N ILE A 41 -12.24 9.31 -5.31
CA ILE A 41 -11.52 8.02 -5.46
C ILE A 41 -11.00 7.86 -6.90
N PHE A 42 -11.82 8.19 -7.89
CA PHE A 42 -11.44 8.17 -9.30
C PHE A 42 -10.21 9.05 -9.56
N LEU A 43 -10.25 10.32 -9.13
CA LEU A 43 -9.13 11.26 -9.30
C LEU A 43 -7.90 10.80 -8.52
N ARG A 44 -8.09 10.31 -7.29
CA ARG A 44 -7.00 9.80 -6.45
C ARG A 44 -6.28 8.63 -7.12
N TYR A 45 -7.02 7.68 -7.70
CA TYR A 45 -6.43 6.50 -8.32
C TYR A 45 -5.80 6.78 -9.70
N THR A 46 -6.47 7.62 -10.50
CA THR A 46 -6.08 7.86 -11.89
C THR A 46 -5.03 8.95 -12.05
N ARG A 47 -5.12 10.02 -11.26
CA ARG A 47 -4.29 11.24 -11.39
C ARG A 47 -3.49 11.56 -10.14
N GLU A 48 -3.67 10.78 -9.07
CA GLU A 48 -3.05 11.05 -7.77
C GLU A 48 -3.44 12.40 -7.15
N GLN A 49 -4.58 12.96 -7.56
CA GLN A 49 -5.07 14.28 -7.16
C GLN A 49 -6.34 14.17 -6.30
N PHE A 50 -6.65 15.25 -5.59
CA PHE A 50 -7.90 15.42 -4.86
C PHE A 50 -8.40 16.86 -5.04
N ASP A 51 -9.69 17.02 -5.32
CA ASP A 51 -10.35 18.32 -5.41
C ASP A 51 -11.21 18.54 -4.15
N TYR A 52 -10.99 19.68 -3.51
CA TYR A 52 -11.71 20.11 -2.31
C TYR A 52 -13.07 20.74 -2.63
N SER A 53 -13.26 21.22 -3.86
CA SER A 53 -14.52 21.77 -4.30
C SER A 53 -15.47 20.64 -4.68
N TYR A 54 -16.65 20.60 -4.05
CA TYR A 54 -17.66 19.64 -4.46
C TYR A 54 -18.35 20.11 -5.73
N GLN A 55 -18.15 19.35 -6.81
CA GLN A 55 -18.93 19.47 -8.03
C GLN A 55 -19.65 18.14 -8.28
N PRO A 56 -21.00 18.12 -8.36
CA PRO A 56 -21.73 16.92 -8.72
C PRO A 56 -21.25 16.38 -10.07
N THR A 57 -20.93 15.08 -10.13
CA THR A 57 -20.62 14.43 -11.41
C THR A 57 -21.87 14.46 -12.29
N MET A 58 -21.82 15.23 -13.39
CA MET A 58 -22.92 15.30 -14.35
C MET A 58 -22.81 14.25 -15.46
N ASN A 59 -21.58 13.93 -15.87
CA ASN A 59 -21.28 13.01 -16.96
C ASN A 59 -20.43 11.84 -16.44
N VAL A 60 -20.49 10.69 -17.12
CA VAL A 60 -19.59 9.57 -16.83
C VAL A 60 -18.15 9.94 -17.15
N ASN A 61 -17.26 9.77 -16.16
CA ASN A 61 -15.82 9.95 -16.36
C ASN A 61 -15.16 8.59 -16.60
N ILE A 62 -14.33 8.50 -17.63
CA ILE A 62 -13.58 7.29 -17.97
C ILE A 62 -12.09 7.60 -17.89
N GLY A 63 -11.37 6.83 -17.08
CA GLY A 63 -9.94 6.94 -16.89
C GLY A 63 -9.27 5.60 -17.19
N ASN A 64 -8.33 5.60 -18.14
CA ASN A 64 -7.51 4.42 -18.44
C ASN A 64 -6.14 4.59 -17.81
N VAL A 65 -5.74 3.67 -16.95
CA VAL A 65 -4.43 3.69 -16.29
C VAL A 65 -3.76 2.33 -16.38
N THR A 66 -2.46 2.33 -16.67
CA THR A 66 -1.65 1.11 -16.57
C THR A 66 -0.95 1.10 -15.21
N LYS A 67 -1.10 0.00 -14.47
CA LYS A 67 -0.46 -0.20 -13.16
C LYS A 67 0.36 -1.48 -13.17
N LYS A 68 1.47 -1.47 -12.45
CA LYS A 68 2.23 -2.68 -12.12
C LYS A 68 1.57 -3.37 -10.93
N VAL A 69 1.28 -4.66 -11.06
CA VAL A 69 0.69 -5.48 -10.00
C VAL A 69 1.53 -6.74 -9.86
N GLN A 70 1.97 -7.03 -8.63
CA GLN A 70 2.70 -8.25 -8.32
C GLN A 70 1.74 -9.45 -8.22
N PHE A 71 1.76 -10.36 -9.21
CA PHE A 71 1.07 -11.67 -9.17
C PHE A 71 1.37 -12.58 -10.38
N PRO A 72 2.01 -13.77 -10.26
CA PRO A 72 3.04 -14.20 -9.29
C PRO A 72 4.41 -13.49 -9.50
N PHE A 73 4.55 -12.79 -10.63
CA PHE A 73 5.63 -11.87 -10.96
C PHE A 73 5.05 -10.47 -11.22
N GLU A 74 5.91 -9.46 -11.37
CA GLU A 74 5.49 -8.12 -11.77
C GLU A 74 4.77 -8.18 -13.13
N THR A 75 3.47 -7.89 -13.13
CA THR A 75 2.61 -7.92 -14.32
C THR A 75 2.03 -6.53 -14.55
N LEU A 76 2.13 -6.04 -15.78
CA LEU A 76 1.43 -4.82 -16.19
C LEU A 76 -0.05 -5.12 -16.40
N VAL A 77 -0.91 -4.27 -15.86
CA VAL A 77 -2.36 -4.38 -15.97
C VAL A 77 -2.92 -3.03 -16.40
N SER A 78 -3.82 -3.04 -17.38
CA SER A 78 -4.58 -1.87 -17.78
C SER A 78 -5.93 -1.86 -17.04
N VAL A 79 -6.30 -0.72 -16.48
CA VAL A 79 -7.57 -0.53 -15.79
C VAL A 79 -8.34 0.56 -16.50
N SER A 80 -9.53 0.22 -16.99
CA SER A 80 -10.52 1.19 -17.43
C SER A 80 -11.48 1.45 -16.27
N LEU A 81 -11.29 2.57 -15.59
CA LEU A 81 -12.10 2.97 -14.45
C LEU A 81 -13.21 3.92 -14.89
N TRP A 82 -14.44 3.62 -14.49
CA TRP A 82 -15.64 4.36 -14.87
C TRP A 82 -16.27 4.96 -13.60
N ASP A 83 -16.26 6.28 -13.48
CA ASP A 83 -16.96 7.01 -12.42
C ASP A 83 -18.34 7.45 -12.91
N LEU A 84 -19.38 6.91 -12.28
CA LEU A 84 -20.77 7.14 -12.65
C LEU A 84 -21.39 8.22 -11.72
N PRO A 85 -22.24 9.12 -12.25
CA PRO A 85 -23.06 10.00 -11.42
C PRO A 85 -23.87 9.24 -10.36
N GLY A 86 -23.90 9.76 -9.13
CA GLY A 86 -24.63 9.13 -8.01
C GLY A 86 -26.15 9.22 -8.08
N ARG A 87 -26.72 9.74 -9.17
CA ARG A 87 -28.17 9.96 -9.36
C ARG A 87 -28.69 9.51 -10.73
N GLU A 88 -27.91 8.76 -11.51
CA GLU A 88 -28.38 8.34 -12.84
C GLU A 88 -29.67 7.51 -12.76
N GLU A 89 -30.47 7.52 -13.83
CA GLU A 89 -31.60 6.61 -13.94
C GLU A 89 -31.10 5.16 -14.12
N ILE A 90 -31.86 4.20 -13.58
CA ILE A 90 -31.50 2.76 -13.62
C ILE A 90 -31.21 2.28 -15.06
N ASP A 91 -31.95 2.80 -16.04
CA ASP A 91 -31.80 2.40 -17.44
C ASP A 91 -30.48 2.86 -18.07
N LEU A 92 -29.98 4.03 -17.66
CA LEU A 92 -28.67 4.51 -18.10
C LEU A 92 -27.55 3.67 -17.49
N ARG A 93 -27.64 3.36 -16.19
CA ARG A 93 -26.65 2.52 -15.47
C ARG A 93 -26.47 1.14 -16.07
N ARG A 94 -27.54 0.51 -16.57
CA ARG A 94 -27.49 -0.79 -17.27
C ARG A 94 -26.49 -0.79 -18.42
N SER A 95 -26.41 0.29 -19.18
CA SER A 95 -25.48 0.39 -20.30
C SER A 95 -24.01 0.39 -19.83
N TYR A 96 -23.74 0.98 -18.67
CA TYR A 96 -22.41 1.05 -18.08
C TYR A 96 -21.98 -0.26 -17.43
N TYR A 97 -22.91 -1.04 -16.90
CA TYR A 97 -22.66 -2.37 -16.30
C TYR A 97 -22.44 -3.50 -17.32
N LYS A 98 -22.52 -3.20 -18.62
CA LYS A 98 -22.22 -4.18 -19.67
C LYS A 98 -20.73 -4.54 -19.65
N ASP A 99 -20.42 -5.83 -19.65
CA ASP A 99 -19.06 -6.40 -19.78
C ASP A 99 -18.07 -5.85 -18.74
N ILE A 100 -18.53 -5.59 -17.51
CA ILE A 100 -17.65 -5.19 -16.41
C ILE A 100 -16.91 -6.41 -15.84
N ASP A 101 -15.62 -6.24 -15.53
CA ASP A 101 -14.83 -7.27 -14.85
C ASP A 101 -15.02 -7.22 -13.32
N ALA A 102 -15.26 -6.03 -12.77
CA ALA A 102 -15.56 -5.79 -11.36
C ALA A 102 -16.36 -4.50 -11.15
N ALA A 103 -16.92 -4.36 -9.95
CA ALA A 103 -17.50 -3.10 -9.48
C ALA A 103 -16.96 -2.73 -8.09
N ILE A 104 -16.99 -1.45 -7.77
CA ILE A 104 -16.68 -0.91 -6.45
C ILE A 104 -17.89 -0.10 -5.99
N VAL A 105 -18.47 -0.51 -4.86
CA VAL A 105 -19.49 0.28 -4.16
C VAL A 105 -18.76 1.21 -3.19
N VAL A 106 -18.99 2.52 -3.30
CA VAL A 106 -18.40 3.53 -2.43
C VAL A 106 -19.48 4.09 -1.52
N VAL A 107 -19.22 4.09 -0.22
CA VAL A 107 -20.08 4.69 0.82
C VAL A 107 -19.31 5.76 1.58
N ASP A 108 -20.03 6.73 2.15
CA ASP A 108 -19.46 7.74 3.05
C ASP A 108 -19.49 7.24 4.50
N LEU A 109 -18.33 7.05 5.14
CA LEU A 109 -18.26 6.59 6.54
C LEU A 109 -18.79 7.61 7.55
N SER A 110 -18.94 8.88 7.15
CA SER A 110 -19.56 9.92 7.99
C SER A 110 -21.08 10.00 7.85
N ASP A 111 -21.69 9.21 6.96
CA ASP A 111 -23.14 9.17 6.72
C ASP A 111 -23.67 7.73 6.79
N ASP A 112 -24.37 7.42 7.88
CA ASP A 112 -24.94 6.10 8.14
C ASP A 112 -25.97 5.68 7.07
N GLY A 113 -26.70 6.64 6.50
CA GLY A 113 -27.62 6.35 5.40
C GLY A 113 -26.90 5.83 4.16
N SER A 114 -25.68 6.33 3.90
CA SER A 114 -24.86 5.84 2.79
C SER A 114 -24.37 4.40 3.01
N LEU A 115 -24.06 4.03 4.26
CA LEU A 115 -23.67 2.66 4.62
C LEU A 115 -24.83 1.67 4.38
N GLU A 116 -26.03 2.01 4.85
CA GLU A 116 -27.23 1.18 4.67
C GLU A 116 -27.56 0.94 3.19
N MET A 117 -27.26 1.90 2.32
CA MET A 117 -27.51 1.80 0.87
C MET A 117 -26.53 0.88 0.14
N ALA A 118 -25.43 0.44 0.76
CA ALA A 118 -24.44 -0.44 0.14
C ALA A 118 -25.05 -1.72 -0.45
N GLY A 119 -25.95 -2.37 0.30
CA GLY A 119 -26.64 -3.59 -0.13
C GLY A 119 -27.53 -3.35 -1.35
N THR A 120 -28.21 -2.20 -1.40
CA THR A 120 -29.05 -1.80 -2.53
C THR A 120 -28.24 -1.59 -3.80
N TRP A 121 -27.09 -0.89 -3.70
CA TRP A 121 -26.18 -0.70 -4.83
C TRP A 121 -25.61 -2.01 -5.36
N LYS A 122 -25.30 -2.95 -4.47
CA LYS A 122 -24.88 -4.29 -4.86
C LYS A 122 -25.97 -5.05 -5.62
N GLN A 123 -27.21 -4.98 -5.16
CA GLN A 123 -28.35 -5.61 -5.85
C GLN A 123 -28.58 -4.98 -7.22
N ASP A 124 -28.45 -3.65 -7.35
CA ASP A 124 -28.55 -2.93 -8.63
C ASP A 124 -27.53 -3.47 -9.65
N ILE A 125 -26.26 -3.65 -9.26
CA ILE A 125 -25.22 -4.23 -10.13
C ILE A 125 -25.55 -5.68 -10.51
N ASN A 126 -25.92 -6.51 -9.53
CA ASN A 126 -26.21 -7.92 -9.77
C ASN A 126 -27.40 -8.14 -10.72
N ASN A 127 -28.42 -7.28 -10.63
CA ASN A 127 -29.62 -7.38 -11.45
C ASN A 127 -29.43 -6.88 -12.88
N ASN A 128 -28.47 -5.97 -13.08
CA ASN A 128 -28.32 -5.22 -14.33
C ASN A 128 -27.00 -5.51 -15.08
N SER A 129 -26.02 -6.18 -14.46
CA SER A 129 -24.79 -6.60 -15.12
C SER A 129 -25.05 -7.70 -16.14
N THR A 130 -24.48 -7.55 -17.34
CA THR A 130 -24.60 -8.52 -18.42
C THR A 130 -23.22 -8.83 -19.00
N LEU A 131 -22.97 -10.12 -19.26
CA LEU A 131 -21.75 -10.60 -19.90
C LEU A 131 -22.10 -11.02 -21.32
N THR A 132 -21.45 -10.40 -22.31
CA THR A 132 -21.47 -10.89 -23.68
C THR A 132 -20.54 -12.09 -23.79
N THR A 133 -21.06 -13.21 -24.32
CA THR A 133 -20.23 -14.37 -24.66
C THR A 133 -20.27 -14.53 -26.17
N ALA A 134 -19.10 -14.60 -26.79
CA ALA A 134 -18.99 -14.91 -28.21
C ALA A 134 -19.25 -16.42 -28.39
N ASP A 135 -20.30 -16.78 -29.13
CA ASP A 135 -20.50 -18.16 -29.58
C ASP A 135 -19.50 -18.47 -30.71
N ASN A 136 -19.01 -19.72 -30.81
CA ASN A 136 -17.99 -20.20 -31.75
C ASN A 136 -18.28 -19.98 -33.26
N ASN A 137 -19.44 -19.41 -33.61
CA ASN A 137 -19.84 -19.07 -34.98
C ASN A 137 -19.77 -17.56 -35.28
N GLY A 138 -19.15 -16.74 -34.42
CA GLY A 138 -18.97 -15.29 -34.67
C GLY A 138 -20.25 -14.46 -34.60
N ASN A 139 -21.37 -15.07 -34.20
CA ASN A 139 -22.63 -14.36 -34.00
C ASN A 139 -22.72 -13.84 -32.57
N GLU A 140 -22.65 -12.53 -32.42
CA GLU A 140 -22.81 -11.81 -31.14
C GLU A 140 -24.29 -11.86 -30.70
N LYS A 141 -24.68 -12.94 -30.01
CA LYS A 141 -25.98 -13.00 -29.34
C LYS A 141 -25.81 -12.61 -27.89
N ALA A 142 -26.43 -11.48 -27.49
CA ALA A 142 -26.64 -11.13 -26.08
C ALA A 142 -27.55 -12.19 -25.43
N ARG A 143 -26.97 -13.29 -24.97
CA ARG A 143 -27.70 -14.36 -24.32
C ARG A 143 -28.03 -13.88 -22.91
N ARG A 144 -29.28 -13.48 -22.66
CA ARG A 144 -29.85 -13.33 -21.30
C ARG A 144 -29.88 -14.71 -20.63
N LYS A 145 -28.73 -15.27 -20.25
CA LYS A 145 -28.69 -16.36 -19.29
C LYS A 145 -28.99 -15.72 -17.93
N SER A 146 -30.10 -16.11 -17.31
CA SER A 146 -30.31 -15.82 -15.90
C SER A 146 -29.08 -16.30 -15.13
N VAL A 147 -28.50 -15.41 -14.32
CA VAL A 147 -27.24 -15.58 -13.57
C VAL A 147 -27.40 -16.58 -12.41
N ALA A 148 -28.18 -17.64 -12.60
CA ALA A 148 -28.45 -18.65 -11.57
C ALA A 148 -27.33 -19.70 -11.46
N SER A 149 -26.37 -19.74 -12.39
CA SER A 149 -25.22 -20.66 -12.30
C SER A 149 -23.92 -20.02 -12.79
N GLN A 150 -23.14 -19.54 -11.81
CA GLN A 150 -21.68 -19.45 -11.80
C GLN A 150 -20.99 -18.38 -12.66
N ALA A 151 -21.14 -17.11 -12.26
CA ALA A 151 -20.04 -16.17 -11.99
C ALA A 151 -20.62 -14.76 -11.77
N GLN A 152 -21.01 -14.42 -10.54
CA GLN A 152 -21.34 -13.03 -10.22
C GLN A 152 -20.10 -12.13 -10.41
N VAL A 153 -20.34 -10.89 -10.83
CA VAL A 153 -19.30 -9.87 -10.91
C VAL A 153 -18.72 -9.67 -9.50
N PRO A 154 -17.39 -9.66 -9.32
CA PRO A 154 -16.79 -9.34 -8.04
C PRO A 154 -17.04 -7.88 -7.68
N ILE A 155 -17.55 -7.64 -6.47
CA ILE A 155 -17.91 -6.31 -5.97
C ILE A 155 -17.15 -6.04 -4.67
N LEU A 156 -16.33 -5.00 -4.67
CA LEU A 156 -15.59 -4.50 -3.49
C LEU A 156 -16.39 -3.37 -2.84
N LEU A 157 -16.46 -3.36 -1.50
CA LEU A 157 -17.03 -2.24 -0.74
C LEU A 157 -15.90 -1.32 -0.28
N ILE A 158 -16.01 -0.02 -0.52
CA ILE A 158 -15.08 0.99 -0.01
C ILE A 158 -15.85 2.00 0.83
N GLY A 159 -15.48 2.09 2.11
CA GLY A 159 -15.91 3.17 3.00
C GLY A 159 -14.95 4.34 2.88
N ASN A 160 -15.41 5.46 2.35
CA ASN A 160 -14.59 6.65 2.12
C ASN A 160 -14.79 7.71 3.22
N LYS A 161 -13.92 8.71 3.24
CA LYS A 161 -13.91 9.83 4.22
C LYS A 161 -13.58 9.41 5.65
N LEU A 162 -12.74 8.40 5.80
CA LEU A 162 -12.24 7.94 7.10
C LEU A 162 -11.62 9.08 7.94
N ASP A 163 -11.03 10.09 7.27
CA ASP A 163 -10.45 11.28 7.90
C ASP A 163 -11.43 12.03 8.81
N LYS A 164 -12.71 12.05 8.44
CA LYS A 164 -13.78 12.71 9.20
C LYS A 164 -14.28 11.91 10.40
N VAL A 165 -14.01 10.61 10.41
CA VAL A 165 -14.42 9.70 11.49
C VAL A 165 -13.31 9.59 12.52
N SER A 166 -12.04 9.67 12.09
CA SER A 166 -10.88 9.65 12.98
C SER A 166 -10.68 10.92 13.82
N SER A 167 -11.40 12.01 13.52
CA SER A 167 -11.26 13.31 14.20
C SER A 167 -12.05 13.43 15.52
N VAL A 168 -12.45 12.31 16.13
CA VAL A 168 -13.17 12.29 17.42
C VAL A 168 -12.42 11.46 18.45
N MET A 169 -11.10 11.65 18.59
CA MET A 169 -10.32 11.20 19.76
C MET A 169 -9.13 12.14 19.97
N ASP A 170 -9.40 13.35 20.42
CA ASP A 170 -8.43 14.11 21.23
C ASP A 170 -8.52 13.53 22.64
N VAL A 171 -7.69 12.52 22.92
CA VAL A 171 -7.38 12.14 24.30
C VAL A 171 -5.87 12.11 24.40
N ASP A 172 -5.34 13.12 25.09
CA ASP A 172 -4.00 13.12 25.65
C ASP A 172 -3.75 11.79 26.36
N ASP A 173 -2.66 11.10 26.05
CA ASP A 173 -1.91 10.36 27.08
C ASP A 173 -0.58 9.86 26.52
N GLU A 174 0.48 10.30 27.19
CA GLU A 174 1.80 9.67 27.19
C GLU A 174 1.69 8.33 27.92
N ASP A 175 2.36 7.30 27.38
CA ASP A 175 2.56 5.97 27.96
C ASP A 175 1.35 5.01 28.04
N GLN A 176 1.26 4.11 27.04
CA GLN A 176 1.19 2.67 27.31
C GLN A 176 1.51 1.81 26.09
N ASP A 177 2.48 0.91 26.28
CA ASP A 177 2.81 -0.21 25.43
C ASP A 177 1.61 -1.13 25.13
N LEU A 178 1.60 -1.67 23.91
CA LEU A 178 0.96 -2.95 23.52
C LEU A 178 -0.58 -3.07 23.58
N ASN A 179 -1.30 -2.14 22.93
CA ASN A 179 -2.52 -2.45 22.18
C ASN A 179 -2.97 -1.26 21.32
N GLU A 180 -2.51 -1.16 20.05
CA GLU A 180 -3.11 -0.28 19.01
C GLU A 180 -4.48 -0.83 18.56
N HIS A 181 -5.41 -1.10 19.49
CA HIS A 181 -6.77 -1.60 19.23
C HIS A 181 -7.82 -0.57 19.65
N SER A 182 -7.75 0.63 19.08
CA SER A 182 -8.93 1.51 19.02
C SER A 182 -9.70 1.15 17.75
N ASP A 183 -10.57 0.15 17.85
CA ASP A 183 -11.46 -0.27 16.77
C ASP A 183 -12.42 0.89 16.46
N ASN A 184 -12.27 1.52 15.29
CA ASN A 184 -13.21 2.54 14.83
C ASN A 184 -14.55 1.86 14.53
N GLU A 185 -15.59 2.17 15.32
CA GLU A 185 -16.94 1.61 15.22
C GLU A 185 -17.49 1.60 13.79
N LYS A 186 -17.21 2.63 12.99
CA LYS A 186 -17.65 2.71 11.59
C LYS A 186 -16.94 1.72 10.67
N VAL A 187 -15.68 1.40 10.96
CA VAL A 187 -14.91 0.39 10.20
C VAL A 187 -15.46 -1.01 10.48
N VAL A 188 -15.81 -1.29 11.74
CA VAL A 188 -16.48 -2.54 12.12
C VAL A 188 -17.83 -2.66 11.42
N ALA A 189 -18.66 -1.61 11.45
CA ALA A 189 -19.95 -1.59 10.77
C ALA A 189 -19.81 -1.82 9.25
N LEU A 190 -18.79 -1.21 8.61
CA LEU A 190 -18.49 -1.43 7.19
C LEU A 190 -18.18 -2.91 6.90
N GLU A 191 -17.41 -3.56 7.76
CA GLU A 191 -17.07 -4.99 7.66
C GLU A 191 -18.32 -5.86 7.83
N GLU A 192 -19.17 -5.60 8.82
CA GLU A 192 -20.42 -6.33 9.03
C GLU A 192 -21.36 -6.27 7.81
N ILE A 193 -21.53 -5.09 7.22
CA ILE A 193 -22.33 -4.89 6.00
C ILE A 193 -21.73 -5.67 4.82
N ALA A 194 -20.40 -5.66 4.69
CA ALA A 194 -19.71 -6.40 3.65
C ALA A 194 -19.98 -7.91 3.75
N LEU A 195 -19.94 -8.46 4.96
CA LEU A 195 -20.25 -9.85 5.26
C LEU A 195 -21.73 -10.17 4.98
N GLN A 196 -22.63 -9.37 5.52
CA GLN A 196 -24.09 -9.55 5.39
C GLN A 196 -24.53 -9.62 3.94
N HIS A 197 -24.00 -8.75 3.08
CA HIS A 197 -24.34 -8.71 1.67
C HIS A 197 -23.39 -9.53 0.79
N SER A 198 -22.41 -10.25 1.36
CA SER A 198 -21.43 -11.12 0.68
C SER A 198 -20.53 -10.41 -0.33
N PHE A 199 -20.09 -9.18 -0.04
CA PHE A 199 -19.09 -8.47 -0.83
C PHE A 199 -17.77 -9.28 -0.90
N VAL A 200 -16.96 -9.03 -1.93
CA VAL A 200 -15.64 -9.68 -2.05
C VAL A 200 -14.72 -9.22 -0.92
N GLY A 201 -14.93 -8.01 -0.42
CA GLY A 201 -14.32 -7.47 0.80
C GLY A 201 -14.77 -6.04 1.05
N SER A 202 -14.32 -5.47 2.16
CA SER A 202 -14.46 -4.06 2.52
C SER A 202 -13.08 -3.43 2.75
N VAL A 203 -12.96 -2.14 2.50
CA VAL A 203 -11.80 -1.33 2.88
C VAL A 203 -12.26 0.08 3.28
N ALA A 204 -11.81 0.56 4.44
CA ALA A 204 -11.95 1.97 4.82
C ALA A 204 -10.77 2.78 4.26
N VAL A 205 -11.05 3.91 3.62
CA VAL A 205 -10.05 4.77 2.98
C VAL A 205 -10.39 6.25 3.20
N SER A 206 -9.39 7.08 3.01
CA SER A 206 -9.56 8.52 2.88
C SER A 206 -9.02 8.97 1.52
N ALA A 207 -9.90 9.30 0.58
CA ALA A 207 -9.46 9.78 -0.73
C ALA A 207 -8.71 11.13 -0.66
N CYS A 208 -8.96 11.93 0.37
CA CYS A 208 -8.31 13.22 0.58
C CYS A 208 -6.90 13.06 1.16
N GLU A 209 -6.63 11.98 1.88
CA GLU A 209 -5.32 11.63 2.39
C GLU A 209 -4.46 11.03 1.27
N CYS A 210 -3.15 11.22 1.38
CA CYS A 210 -2.16 10.68 0.44
C CYS A 210 -1.46 9.44 1.01
N ASP A 211 -2.17 8.69 1.87
CA ASP A 211 -1.69 7.51 2.63
C ASP A 211 -1.50 6.25 1.77
N GLY A 212 -2.04 6.24 0.55
CA GLY A 212 -2.01 5.13 -0.38
C GLY A 212 -3.16 4.12 -0.23
N GLY A 213 -4.09 4.33 0.71
CA GLY A 213 -5.18 3.39 1.01
C GLY A 213 -6.06 3.07 -0.21
N VAL A 214 -6.40 4.10 -1.00
CA VAL A 214 -7.13 3.94 -2.28
C VAL A 214 -6.37 3.04 -3.26
N HIS A 215 -5.06 3.23 -3.41
CA HIS A 215 -4.25 2.44 -4.33
C HIS A 215 -4.11 0.98 -3.89
N ALA A 216 -3.99 0.75 -2.57
CA ALA A 216 -3.97 -0.57 -2.01
C ALA A 216 -5.30 -1.31 -2.27
N ALA A 217 -6.45 -0.64 -2.12
CA ALA A 217 -7.77 -1.24 -2.35
C ALA A 217 -7.93 -1.73 -3.79
N PHE A 218 -7.53 -0.90 -4.75
CA PHE A 218 -7.52 -1.27 -6.16
C PHE A 218 -6.52 -2.41 -6.46
N ARG A 219 -5.31 -2.37 -5.88
CA ARG A 219 -4.32 -3.43 -6.07
C ARG A 219 -4.87 -4.80 -5.64
N SER A 220 -5.54 -4.84 -4.50
CA SER A 220 -6.19 -6.05 -3.99
C SER A 220 -7.24 -6.60 -4.94
N LEU A 221 -8.12 -5.73 -5.44
CA LEU A 221 -9.12 -6.11 -6.44
C LEU A 221 -8.48 -6.62 -7.72
N LEU A 222 -7.44 -5.95 -8.24
CA LEU A 222 -6.74 -6.38 -9.45
C LEU A 222 -6.05 -7.73 -9.27
N ARG A 223 -5.41 -7.96 -8.12
CA ARG A 223 -4.81 -9.26 -7.79
C ARG A 223 -5.86 -10.37 -7.78
N PHE A 224 -7.01 -10.13 -7.16
CA PHE A 224 -8.14 -11.06 -7.18
C PHE A 224 -8.60 -11.38 -8.62
N LEU A 225 -8.72 -10.36 -9.47
CA LEU A 225 -9.12 -10.52 -10.87
C LEU A 225 -8.10 -11.30 -11.70
N LEU A 226 -6.80 -11.02 -11.52
CA LEU A 226 -5.72 -11.77 -12.15
C LEU A 226 -5.75 -13.24 -11.74
N HIS A 227 -5.93 -13.54 -10.45
CA HIS A 227 -6.06 -14.91 -9.97
C HIS A 227 -7.27 -15.63 -10.60
N LYS A 228 -8.41 -14.94 -10.77
CA LYS A 228 -9.59 -15.52 -11.44
C LYS A 228 -9.30 -15.86 -12.91
N LYS A 229 -8.58 -15.00 -13.64
CA LYS A 229 -8.19 -15.22 -15.06
C LYS A 229 -7.00 -16.17 -15.22
N ALA A 230 -6.20 -16.45 -14.19
CA ALA A 230 -4.99 -17.27 -14.31
C ALA A 230 -5.26 -18.75 -14.63
N PRO A 231 -4.42 -19.38 -15.49
CA PRO A 231 -4.53 -20.81 -15.85
C PRO A 231 -4.19 -21.73 -14.67
N LYS A 232 -4.83 -22.92 -14.61
CA LYS A 232 -4.71 -23.88 -13.49
C LYS A 232 -3.27 -24.20 -13.07
N LYS A 233 -2.33 -24.33 -14.04
CA LYS A 233 -0.90 -24.63 -13.76
C LYS A 233 -0.17 -23.58 -12.91
N VAL A 234 -0.58 -22.31 -12.97
CA VAL A 234 0.02 -21.23 -12.16
C VAL A 234 -0.50 -21.30 -10.73
N LYS A 235 -1.79 -21.62 -10.56
CA LYS A 235 -2.46 -21.80 -9.27
C LYS A 235 -1.86 -22.95 -8.44
N ASP A 236 -1.42 -24.02 -9.11
CA ASP A 236 -0.82 -25.18 -8.45
C ASP A 236 0.63 -24.93 -8.00
N ARG A 237 1.38 -24.03 -8.67
CA ARG A 237 2.75 -23.64 -8.24
C ARG A 237 2.75 -22.79 -6.97
N GLU A 238 1.84 -21.81 -6.86
CA GLU A 238 1.71 -20.99 -5.64
C GLU A 238 1.33 -21.81 -4.41
N ARG A 239 0.54 -22.88 -4.58
CA ARG A 239 0.21 -23.82 -3.49
C ARG A 239 1.41 -24.59 -2.97
N SER A 240 2.45 -24.79 -3.79
CA SER A 240 3.65 -25.54 -3.43
C SER A 240 4.76 -24.70 -2.77
N GLU A 241 4.76 -23.38 -2.96
CA GLU A 241 5.80 -22.46 -2.43
C GLU A 241 5.47 -21.88 -1.04
N GLY A 242 4.46 -22.40 -0.33
CA GLY A 242 4.22 -22.10 1.09
C GLY A 242 3.70 -20.68 1.42
N ASN A 243 3.93 -19.69 0.56
CA ASN A 243 3.52 -18.29 0.76
C ASN A 243 2.12 -17.97 0.20
N GLY A 244 1.50 -18.90 -0.55
CA GLY A 244 0.24 -18.65 -1.28
C GLY A 244 -1.06 -18.87 -0.49
N ASN A 245 -1.01 -19.52 0.69
CA ASN A 245 -2.24 -19.86 1.42
C ASN A 245 -2.85 -18.68 2.18
N HIS A 246 -2.04 -17.68 2.58
CA HIS A 246 -2.55 -16.57 3.37
C HIS A 246 -3.29 -15.52 2.54
N LEU A 247 -3.00 -15.39 1.24
CA LEU A 247 -3.61 -14.38 0.35
C LEU A 247 -4.91 -14.88 -0.31
N ILE A 248 -5.01 -16.20 -0.53
CA ILE A 248 -6.24 -16.83 -1.03
C ILE A 248 -7.31 -16.85 0.07
N SER A 249 -6.92 -17.02 1.35
CA SER A 249 -7.87 -16.95 2.47
C SER A 249 -8.42 -15.54 2.71
N ILE A 250 -7.67 -14.47 2.38
CA ILE A 250 -8.10 -13.05 2.54
C ILE A 250 -9.36 -12.70 1.75
N PHE A 251 -9.61 -13.36 0.60
CA PHE A 251 -10.80 -13.12 -0.23
C PHE A 251 -11.73 -14.33 -0.34
N SER A 252 -11.34 -15.48 0.23
CA SER A 252 -12.15 -16.70 0.22
C SER A 252 -12.85 -16.96 1.56
N ASP A 253 -12.34 -16.40 2.66
CA ASP A 253 -12.90 -16.54 4.01
C ASP A 253 -13.33 -15.17 4.55
N PRO A 254 -14.64 -14.87 4.61
CA PRO A 254 -15.20 -13.61 5.09
C PRO A 254 -14.63 -13.15 6.45
N ASN A 255 -14.19 -14.07 7.30
CA ASN A 255 -13.68 -13.77 8.64
C ASN A 255 -12.21 -13.30 8.67
N GLN A 256 -11.46 -13.40 7.56
CA GLN A 256 -10.06 -12.97 7.48
C GLN A 256 -9.89 -11.57 6.86
N HIS A 257 -10.98 -10.96 6.40
CA HIS A 257 -11.00 -9.63 5.76
C HIS A 257 -10.53 -8.50 6.69
N GLY A 258 -10.92 -8.54 7.97
CA GLY A 258 -10.61 -7.46 8.92
C GLY A 258 -9.12 -7.31 9.24
N ALA A 259 -8.30 -8.35 9.04
CA ALA A 259 -6.85 -8.25 9.26
C ALA A 259 -6.11 -7.54 8.10
N PHE A 260 -6.73 -7.49 6.92
CA PHE A 260 -6.16 -6.91 5.70
C PHE A 260 -6.38 -5.40 5.61
N THR A 261 -7.57 -4.92 5.97
CA THR A 261 -7.89 -3.48 6.11
C THR A 261 -6.95 -2.78 7.10
N ARG A 262 -6.61 -3.47 8.19
CA ARG A 262 -5.71 -2.99 9.26
C ARG A 262 -4.25 -2.72 8.84
N ASN A 263 -3.78 -3.29 7.73
CA ASN A 263 -2.35 -3.22 7.33
C ASN A 263 -2.10 -2.54 5.97
N MET A 264 -3.08 -1.81 5.41
CA MET A 264 -2.96 -1.18 4.08
C MET A 264 -2.18 0.15 4.05
N GLY A 265 -1.65 0.60 5.19
CA GLY A 265 -0.79 1.78 5.27
C GLY A 265 0.62 1.52 4.75
N SER A 266 1.08 2.41 3.87
CA SER A 266 2.38 2.44 3.17
C SER A 266 2.55 1.48 2.00
N VAL A 267 2.23 2.01 0.81
CA VAL A 267 2.61 1.44 -0.47
C VAL A 267 3.84 2.19 -0.97
N ASP A 268 5.02 1.66 -0.67
CA ASP A 268 6.04 1.45 -1.69
C ASP A 268 6.39 -0.04 -1.63
N ASP A 269 6.61 -0.65 -2.79
CA ASP A 269 6.73 -2.09 -3.07
C ASP A 269 7.94 -2.78 -2.38
N HIS A 270 8.09 -2.67 -1.06
CA HIS A 270 9.04 -3.49 -0.32
C HIS A 270 8.34 -4.77 0.16
N VAL A 271 8.27 -5.77 -0.72
CA VAL A 271 7.88 -7.13 -0.29
C VAL A 271 9.04 -7.68 0.53
N TYR A 272 8.83 -7.80 1.85
CA TYR A 272 9.79 -8.44 2.72
C TYR A 272 10.04 -9.88 2.26
N GLU A 273 11.28 -10.19 1.92
CA GLU A 273 11.71 -11.57 1.71
C GLU A 273 12.34 -12.08 3.02
N PRO A 274 11.90 -13.21 3.58
CA PRO A 274 12.55 -13.79 4.75
C PRO A 274 13.97 -14.29 4.45
N LEU A 275 14.78 -14.42 5.49
CA LEU A 275 16.07 -15.10 5.44
C LEU A 275 15.89 -16.60 5.19
N LYS A 276 16.88 -17.21 4.53
CA LYS A 276 16.84 -18.62 4.13
C LYS A 276 17.18 -19.53 5.32
N ILE A 277 16.33 -20.52 5.57
CA ILE A 277 16.57 -21.55 6.59
C ILE A 277 17.67 -22.51 6.12
N THR A 278 18.66 -22.73 6.97
CA THR A 278 19.87 -23.53 6.68
C THR A 278 19.70 -25.01 7.03
N ARG A 279 18.67 -25.35 7.84
CA ARG A 279 18.38 -26.70 8.39
C ARG A 279 19.39 -27.17 9.42
N ILE A 280 20.11 -26.24 10.03
CA ILE A 280 21.04 -26.47 11.13
C ILE A 280 20.47 -25.73 12.33
N PRO A 281 19.99 -26.42 13.38
CA PRO A 281 19.22 -25.79 14.46
C PRO A 281 19.93 -24.62 15.15
N GLU A 282 21.23 -24.73 15.37
CA GLU A 282 22.05 -23.67 16.02
C GLU A 282 22.10 -22.40 15.16
N VAL A 283 22.25 -22.56 13.84
CA VAL A 283 22.30 -21.44 12.87
C VAL A 283 20.92 -20.86 12.65
N ASP A 284 19.90 -21.72 12.54
CA ASP A 284 18.52 -21.31 12.27
C ASP A 284 17.95 -20.44 13.41
N GLN A 285 18.38 -20.65 14.66
CA GLN A 285 18.04 -19.76 15.78
C GLN A 285 18.59 -18.34 15.59
N ILE A 286 19.85 -18.22 15.14
CA ILE A 286 20.48 -16.92 14.86
C ILE A 286 19.79 -16.25 13.67
N VAL A 287 19.50 -17.02 12.62
CA VAL A 287 18.79 -16.55 11.43
C VAL A 287 17.39 -16.03 11.77
N GLU A 288 16.62 -16.74 12.60
CA GLU A 288 15.27 -16.31 13.02
C GLU A 288 15.31 -15.01 13.84
N ALA A 289 16.26 -14.91 14.77
CA ALA A 289 16.47 -13.68 15.52
C ALA A 289 16.90 -12.51 14.62
N ALA A 290 17.74 -12.77 13.61
CA ALA A 290 18.17 -11.77 12.64
C ALA A 290 17.03 -11.35 11.71
N ASP A 291 16.20 -12.29 11.25
CA ASP A 291 15.05 -12.05 10.38
C ASP A 291 14.08 -11.04 10.99
N LYS A 292 13.76 -11.19 12.28
CA LYS A 292 12.92 -10.23 13.03
C LYS A 292 13.53 -8.82 13.03
N ASN A 293 14.83 -8.72 13.27
CA ASN A 293 15.55 -7.45 13.30
C ASN A 293 15.61 -6.81 11.90
N VAL A 294 15.94 -7.60 10.87
CA VAL A 294 15.97 -7.19 9.46
C VAL A 294 14.62 -6.63 9.04
N ARG A 295 13.53 -7.37 9.31
CA ARG A 295 12.16 -6.94 9.00
C ARG A 295 11.81 -5.60 9.65
N THR A 296 12.20 -5.43 10.91
CA THR A 296 11.93 -4.20 11.66
C THR A 296 12.70 -3.02 11.05
N VAL A 297 13.98 -3.20 10.72
CA VAL A 297 14.79 -2.16 10.08
C VAL A 297 14.24 -1.79 8.70
N GLU A 298 13.98 -2.76 7.84
CA GLU A 298 13.45 -2.49 6.49
C GLU A 298 12.10 -1.76 6.55
N PHE A 299 11.17 -2.21 7.40
CA PHE A 299 9.88 -1.55 7.57
C PHE A 299 10.01 -0.11 8.09
N THR A 300 10.95 0.13 9.00
CA THR A 300 11.14 1.46 9.61
C THR A 300 11.85 2.41 8.65
N SER A 301 12.94 1.97 8.01
CA SER A 301 13.73 2.76 7.05
C SER A 301 12.93 3.07 5.78
N VAL A 302 12.31 2.07 5.16
CA VAL A 302 11.46 2.28 3.97
C VAL A 302 10.22 3.09 4.35
N GLY A 303 9.64 2.83 5.52
CA GLY A 303 8.49 3.57 6.03
C GLY A 303 8.76 5.07 6.17
N LEU A 304 9.97 5.47 6.56
CA LEU A 304 10.37 6.89 6.59
C LEU A 304 10.43 7.50 5.18
N LEU A 305 11.03 6.80 4.20
CA LEU A 305 11.11 7.28 2.82
C LEU A 305 9.71 7.49 2.22
N VAL A 306 8.79 6.56 2.49
CA VAL A 306 7.38 6.66 2.08
C VAL A 306 6.71 7.84 2.75
N ALA A 307 6.88 8.02 4.07
CA ALA A 307 6.30 9.14 4.81
C ALA A 307 6.75 10.50 4.24
N VAL A 308 8.04 10.66 3.95
CA VAL A 308 8.58 11.89 3.35
C VAL A 308 7.99 12.13 1.94
N LYS A 309 7.86 11.06 1.14
CA LYS A 309 7.26 11.14 -0.20
C LYS A 309 5.77 11.50 -0.13
N ASN A 310 5.03 10.93 0.81
CA ASN A 310 3.62 11.24 1.07
C ASN A 310 3.43 12.69 1.50
N PHE A 311 4.29 13.19 2.39
CA PHE A 311 4.30 14.59 2.79
C PHE A 311 4.51 15.52 1.59
N LYS A 312 5.56 15.29 0.78
CA LYS A 312 5.83 16.08 -0.44
C LYS A 312 4.67 16.05 -1.44
N LYS A 313 4.05 14.88 -1.61
CA LYS A 313 2.87 14.72 -2.46
C LYS A 313 1.66 15.48 -1.91
N SER A 314 1.46 15.45 -0.60
CA SER A 314 0.39 16.19 0.08
C SER A 314 0.57 17.71 -0.11
N CYS A 315 1.80 18.20 -0.03
CA CYS A 315 2.12 19.61 -0.35
C CYS A 315 1.72 19.97 -1.77
N CYS A 316 2.09 19.14 -2.75
CA CYS A 316 1.75 19.38 -4.16
C CYS A 316 0.24 19.36 -4.42
N VAL A 317 -0.48 18.35 -3.90
CA VAL A 317 -1.94 18.23 -4.06
C VAL A 317 -2.68 19.39 -3.37
N SER A 318 -2.13 19.93 -2.29
CA SER A 318 -2.71 21.05 -1.56
C SER A 318 -2.34 22.42 -2.16
N GLY A 319 -1.61 22.44 -3.28
CA GLY A 319 -1.19 23.67 -3.96
C GLY A 319 -0.09 24.44 -3.22
N ILE A 320 0.60 23.81 -2.27
CA ILE A 320 1.72 24.40 -1.54
C ILE A 320 2.98 24.40 -2.42
N THR A 321 3.20 23.34 -3.21
CA THR A 321 4.32 23.24 -4.15
C THR A 321 3.84 22.92 -5.56
N ASP A 322 4.58 23.38 -6.57
CA ASP A 322 4.23 23.18 -7.98
C ASP A 322 4.37 21.72 -8.44
N ASN A 323 5.21 20.93 -7.78
CA ASN A 323 5.44 19.53 -8.14
C ASN A 323 5.81 18.66 -6.93
N ASN A 324 5.70 17.35 -7.11
CA ASN A 324 6.01 16.33 -6.09
C ASN A 324 7.51 16.00 -5.97
N LYS A 325 8.37 16.66 -6.75
CA LYS A 325 9.84 16.52 -6.69
C LYS A 325 10.49 17.58 -5.81
N SER A 326 9.72 18.54 -5.30
CA SER A 326 10.20 19.56 -4.37
C SER A 326 10.95 18.95 -3.19
N SER A 327 11.98 19.67 -2.75
CA SER A 327 12.72 19.31 -1.55
C SER A 327 11.83 19.46 -0.31
N ILE A 328 12.17 18.80 0.81
CA ILE A 328 11.42 18.98 2.06
C ILE A 328 11.50 20.43 2.53
N GLU A 329 12.64 21.08 2.26
CA GLU A 329 12.93 22.48 2.56
C GLU A 329 11.95 23.40 1.82
N GLU A 330 11.82 23.23 0.50
CA GLU A 330 10.82 23.95 -0.30
C GLU A 330 9.40 23.72 0.21
N CYS A 331 9.03 22.47 0.51
CA CYS A 331 7.70 22.17 1.05
C CYS A 331 7.42 22.92 2.35
N VAL A 332 8.39 22.98 3.27
CA VAL A 332 8.24 23.67 4.56
C VAL A 332 8.25 25.19 4.37
N THR A 333 9.13 25.74 3.54
CA THR A 333 9.16 27.18 3.24
C THR A 333 7.86 27.63 2.57
N SER A 334 7.38 26.90 1.56
CA SER A 334 6.11 27.22 0.90
C SER A 334 4.91 27.03 1.83
N LEU A 335 4.95 26.06 2.75
CA LEU A 335 3.92 25.90 3.78
C LEU A 335 3.91 27.10 4.73
N LYS A 336 5.09 27.56 5.15
CA LYS A 336 5.26 28.78 5.97
C LYS A 336 4.70 30.02 5.26
N ASP A 337 5.04 30.20 3.98
CA ASP A 337 4.54 31.32 3.17
C ASP A 337 3.02 31.28 2.98
N SER A 338 2.47 30.07 2.74
CA SER A 338 1.03 29.85 2.59
C SER A 338 0.26 30.17 3.88
N LEU A 339 0.84 29.86 5.04
CA LEU A 339 0.26 30.16 6.35
C LEU A 339 0.37 31.64 6.72
N ARG A 340 1.43 32.31 6.27
CA ARG A 340 1.64 33.73 6.52
C ARG A 340 0.53 34.59 5.90
N ASN A 341 0.02 34.23 4.72
CA ASN A 341 -1.14 34.86 4.05
C ASN A 341 -1.19 36.41 4.16
N GLY A 342 -0.03 37.07 4.02
CA GLY A 342 0.10 38.54 4.09
C GLY A 342 0.15 39.15 5.51
N LYS A 343 0.14 38.36 6.59
CA LYS A 343 0.35 38.81 7.97
C LYS A 343 1.85 39.00 8.26
N GLU A 344 2.18 39.90 9.20
CA GLU A 344 3.58 40.17 9.58
C GLU A 344 4.21 39.04 10.40
N GLU A 345 3.41 38.31 11.20
CA GLU A 345 3.88 37.25 12.09
C GLU A 345 3.77 35.85 11.48
N ASP A 346 4.79 35.03 11.76
CA ASP A 346 4.84 33.63 11.37
C ASP A 346 3.91 32.80 12.28
N VAL A 347 2.89 32.19 11.68
CA VAL A 347 1.93 31.32 12.39
C VAL A 347 2.48 29.89 12.59
N LEU A 348 3.43 29.48 11.74
CA LEU A 348 4.05 28.17 11.81
C LEU A 348 5.24 28.19 12.78
N LEU A 349 5.13 27.40 13.85
CA LEU A 349 6.17 27.23 14.85
C LEU A 349 6.95 25.93 14.61
N ALA A 350 8.22 25.92 15.01
CA ALA A 350 9.08 24.74 14.99
C ALA A 350 9.64 24.50 16.39
N SER A 351 9.64 23.25 16.84
CA SER A 351 10.35 22.82 18.06
C SER A 351 11.30 21.65 17.74
N GLU A 352 12.46 21.64 18.40
CA GLU A 352 13.42 20.54 18.30
C GLU A 352 13.08 19.48 19.35
N GLU A 353 12.82 18.25 18.90
CA GLU A 353 12.53 17.11 19.75
C GLU A 353 13.43 15.94 19.34
N ALA A 354 14.34 15.51 20.22
CA ALA A 354 15.12 14.28 20.07
C ALA A 354 15.77 14.06 18.67
N GLY A 355 16.23 15.14 18.01
CA GLY A 355 16.89 15.08 16.70
C GLY A 355 15.96 15.16 15.48
N TYR A 356 14.67 15.51 15.67
CA TYR A 356 13.77 15.90 14.58
C TYR A 356 13.08 17.26 14.88
N ILE A 357 12.49 17.87 13.85
CA ILE A 357 11.73 19.13 13.99
C ILE A 357 10.25 18.81 13.95
N LYS A 358 9.55 19.20 15.02
CA LYS A 358 8.09 19.20 15.07
C LYS A 358 7.57 20.56 14.60
N LEU A 359 6.57 20.53 13.73
CA LEU A 359 5.91 21.72 13.22
C LEU A 359 4.56 21.86 13.93
N SER A 360 4.28 23.02 14.52
CA SER A 360 3.04 23.29 15.24
C SER A 360 2.44 24.63 14.85
N ILE A 361 1.16 24.80 15.16
CA ILE A 361 0.41 26.02 14.96
C ILE A 361 -0.29 26.35 16.29
N PRO A 362 -0.38 27.63 16.70
CA PRO A 362 -1.16 28.04 17.86
C PRO A 362 -2.64 27.63 17.76
N ASP A 363 -3.24 27.18 18.86
CA ASP A 363 -4.62 26.65 18.88
C ASP A 363 -5.68 27.67 18.45
N ASP A 364 -5.38 28.95 18.62
CA ASP A 364 -6.23 30.09 18.26
C ASP A 364 -6.09 30.51 16.78
N ALA A 365 -5.18 29.90 16.01
CA ALA A 365 -4.97 30.26 14.62
C ALA A 365 -6.02 29.62 13.68
N GLU A 366 -6.76 30.48 12.97
CA GLU A 366 -7.61 30.05 11.86
C GLU A 366 -6.77 29.70 10.63
N VAL A 367 -6.70 28.40 10.33
CA VAL A 367 -5.90 27.85 9.24
C VAL A 367 -6.78 27.02 8.29
N PRO A 368 -6.62 27.16 6.96
CA PRO A 368 -7.32 26.33 6.00
C PRO A 368 -7.17 24.82 6.32
N GLY A 369 -8.27 24.08 6.22
CA GLY A 369 -8.28 22.64 6.53
C GLY A 369 -7.29 21.81 5.67
N THR A 370 -6.95 22.30 4.47
CA THR A 370 -5.92 21.74 3.60
C THR A 370 -4.54 21.77 4.26
N LEU A 371 -4.16 22.92 4.84
CA LEU A 371 -2.86 23.11 5.49
C LEU A 371 -2.80 22.35 6.83
N LYS A 372 -3.90 22.34 7.60
CA LYS A 372 -4.00 21.49 8.81
C LYS A 372 -3.77 20.02 8.50
N ARG A 373 -4.30 19.51 7.38
CA ARG A 373 -4.09 18.12 6.96
C ARG A 373 -2.63 17.84 6.57
N VAL A 374 -2.00 18.76 5.84
CA VAL A 374 -0.57 18.62 5.46
C VAL A 374 0.32 18.55 6.71
N LEU A 375 0.04 19.39 7.70
CA LEU A 375 0.75 19.37 8.99
C LEU A 375 0.49 18.09 9.77
N ASN A 376 -0.75 17.60 9.79
CA ASN A 376 -1.08 16.34 10.43
C ASN A 376 -0.35 15.15 9.77
N ILE A 377 -0.20 15.14 8.43
CA ILE A 377 0.60 14.13 7.72
C ILE A 377 2.08 14.23 8.12
N TYR A 378 2.62 15.44 8.21
CA TYR A 378 3.99 15.65 8.67
C TYR A 378 4.19 15.09 10.08
N ASP A 379 3.31 15.42 11.02
CA ASP A 379 3.43 14.97 12.42
C ASP A 379 3.19 13.44 12.57
N LYS A 380 2.08 12.93 12.03
CA LYS A 380 1.70 11.52 12.20
C LYS A 380 2.53 10.55 11.38
N GLU A 381 3.01 10.94 10.19
CA GLU A 381 3.85 10.07 9.36
C GLU A 381 5.33 10.41 9.53
N VAL A 382 5.76 11.63 9.19
CA VAL A 382 7.18 11.97 9.13
C VAL A 382 7.81 11.98 10.53
N CYS A 383 7.25 12.71 11.50
CA CYS A 383 7.81 12.76 12.86
C CYS A 383 7.78 11.39 13.55
N LYS A 384 6.63 10.68 13.51
CA LYS A 384 6.50 9.35 14.15
C LYS A 384 7.49 8.34 13.56
N LYS A 385 7.68 8.31 12.24
CA LYS A 385 8.65 7.39 11.59
C LYS A 385 10.09 7.80 11.86
N THR A 386 10.37 9.10 11.85
CA THR A 386 11.70 9.64 12.18
C THR A 386 12.10 9.27 13.61
N ARG A 387 11.20 9.44 14.57
CA ARG A 387 11.41 9.03 15.97
C ARG A 387 11.75 7.53 16.08
N LYS A 388 11.02 6.67 15.35
CA LYS A 388 11.30 5.23 15.31
C LYS A 388 12.67 4.91 14.70
N VAL A 389 13.06 5.58 13.62
CA VAL A 389 14.41 5.41 13.04
C VAL A 389 15.48 5.79 14.07
N LEU A 390 15.35 6.96 14.70
CA LEU A 390 16.34 7.45 15.67
C LEU A 390 16.43 6.60 16.94
N SER A 391 15.32 6.01 17.42
CA SER A 391 15.32 5.18 18.62
C SER A 391 15.67 3.71 18.37
N GLN A 392 15.27 3.13 17.23
CA GLN A 392 15.39 1.69 16.98
C GLN A 392 16.61 1.33 16.12
N CYS A 393 16.92 2.11 15.07
CA CYS A 393 17.97 1.75 14.11
C CYS A 393 19.37 1.66 14.72
N PRO A 394 19.82 2.54 15.65
CA PRO A 394 21.14 2.42 16.27
C PRO A 394 21.32 1.08 17.01
N THR A 395 20.33 0.70 17.83
CA THR A 395 20.37 -0.54 18.62
C THR A 395 20.29 -1.77 17.74
N LEU A 396 19.35 -1.79 16.78
CA LEU A 396 19.17 -2.92 15.86
C LEU A 396 20.40 -3.12 14.97
N LYS A 397 21.07 -2.03 14.55
CA LYS A 397 22.32 -2.11 13.79
C LYS A 397 23.41 -2.85 14.56
N VAL A 398 23.59 -2.56 15.85
CA VAL A 398 24.59 -3.24 16.69
C VAL A 398 24.24 -4.72 16.80
N GLN A 399 22.97 -5.05 17.07
CA GLN A 399 22.50 -6.43 17.15
C GLN A 399 22.71 -7.20 15.85
N LEU A 400 22.34 -6.63 14.70
CA LEU A 400 22.56 -7.24 13.38
C LEU A 400 24.06 -7.41 13.09
N SER A 401 24.90 -6.44 13.49
CA SER A 401 26.35 -6.54 13.33
C SER A 401 26.95 -7.70 14.14
N ASP A 402 26.46 -7.94 15.35
CA ASP A 402 26.91 -9.06 16.17
C ASP A 402 26.38 -10.40 15.64
N GLN A 403 25.13 -10.44 15.16
CA GLN A 403 24.56 -11.62 14.50
C GLN A 403 25.33 -12.00 13.22
N VAL A 404 25.78 -11.02 12.44
CA VAL A 404 26.66 -11.26 11.27
C VAL A 404 27.97 -11.92 11.68
N LYS A 405 28.64 -11.42 12.73
CA LYS A 405 29.90 -12.01 13.23
C LYS A 405 29.69 -13.45 13.71
N GLU A 406 28.56 -13.71 14.38
CA GLU A 406 28.22 -15.05 14.85
C GLU A 406 27.95 -16.02 13.69
N LEU A 407 27.19 -15.59 12.67
CA LEU A 407 26.94 -16.37 11.46
C LEU A 407 28.23 -16.63 10.67
N GLU A 408 29.14 -15.65 10.55
CA GLU A 408 30.45 -15.82 9.92
C GLU A 408 31.30 -16.86 10.67
N ARG A 409 31.31 -16.81 12.01
CA ARG A 409 32.03 -17.79 12.83
C ARG A 409 31.46 -19.21 12.68
N GLU A 410 30.14 -19.35 12.70
CA GLU A 410 29.53 -20.66 12.51
C GLU A 410 29.78 -21.18 11.08
N SER A 411 29.73 -20.32 10.05
CA SER A 411 30.05 -20.68 8.66
C SER A 411 31.43 -21.31 8.51
N GLU A 412 32.45 -20.73 9.15
CA GLU A 412 33.81 -21.28 9.16
C GLU A 412 33.88 -22.66 9.80
N THR A 413 33.17 -22.88 10.92
CA THR A 413 33.18 -24.17 11.63
C THR A 413 32.29 -25.24 10.99
N LEU A 414 31.34 -24.87 10.13
CA LEU A 414 30.38 -25.81 9.54
C LEU A 414 31.01 -26.75 8.52
N LEU A 415 32.07 -26.34 7.85
CA LEU A 415 32.83 -27.24 6.97
C LEU A 415 33.48 -28.38 7.77
N ASP A 416 33.87 -28.11 9.02
CA ASP A 416 34.48 -29.09 9.92
C ASP A 416 33.44 -29.91 10.70
N LYS A 417 32.36 -29.27 11.17
CA LYS A 417 31.24 -29.90 11.91
C LYS A 417 30.25 -30.65 11.01
N GLY A 418 30.24 -30.40 9.69
CA GLY A 418 29.22 -30.93 8.77
C GLY A 418 29.08 -32.45 8.73
N SER A 419 30.09 -33.19 9.19
CA SER A 419 30.05 -34.65 9.29
C SER A 419 29.24 -35.18 10.48
N SER A 420 29.05 -34.40 11.55
CA SER A 420 28.34 -34.82 12.77
C SER A 420 26.82 -34.59 12.73
N VAL A 421 26.34 -33.73 11.84
CA VAL A 421 24.93 -33.34 11.71
C VAL A 421 24.15 -34.26 10.75
N GLY A 422 24.79 -35.27 10.16
CA GLY A 422 24.14 -36.25 9.27
C GLY A 422 23.71 -35.69 7.91
N LEU A 423 24.14 -34.48 7.55
CA LEU A 423 23.89 -33.85 6.26
C LEU A 423 24.82 -34.41 5.18
N ASN A 424 24.30 -34.63 3.97
CA ASN A 424 25.14 -35.03 2.85
C ASN A 424 25.95 -33.82 2.31
N LYS A 425 27.06 -34.07 1.59
CA LYS A 425 27.93 -33.01 1.03
C LYS A 425 27.18 -31.98 0.17
N LYS A 426 26.09 -32.36 -0.49
CA LYS A 426 25.28 -31.45 -1.31
C LYS A 426 24.43 -30.52 -0.44
N GLN A 427 23.82 -31.04 0.61
CA GLN A 427 23.05 -30.28 1.59
C GLN A 427 23.93 -29.30 2.35
N LEU A 428 25.14 -29.72 2.74
CA LEU A 428 26.10 -28.84 3.41
C LEU A 428 26.48 -27.63 2.55
N ARG A 429 26.73 -27.83 1.26
CA ARG A 429 27.01 -26.73 0.31
C ARG A 429 25.82 -25.77 0.17
N VAL A 430 24.60 -26.30 0.13
CA VAL A 430 23.39 -25.46 0.06
C VAL A 430 23.19 -24.65 1.34
N ALA A 431 23.48 -25.23 2.50
CA ALA A 431 23.41 -24.53 3.79
C ALA A 431 24.44 -23.40 3.87
N VAL A 432 25.70 -23.65 3.49
CA VAL A 432 26.75 -22.61 3.44
C VAL A 432 26.36 -21.48 2.50
N GLN A 433 25.89 -21.79 1.28
CA GLN A 433 25.41 -20.76 0.36
C GLN A 433 24.24 -19.95 0.95
N SER A 434 23.30 -20.62 1.62
CA SER A 434 22.16 -19.94 2.25
C SER A 434 22.60 -19.01 3.38
N MET A 435 23.65 -19.37 4.12
CA MET A 435 24.25 -18.51 5.14
C MET A 435 24.96 -17.31 4.54
N GLU A 436 25.75 -17.50 3.48
CA GLU A 436 26.42 -16.41 2.76
C GLU A 436 25.39 -15.40 2.22
N ASP A 437 24.32 -15.89 1.58
CA ASP A 437 23.22 -15.07 1.09
C ASP A 437 22.53 -14.30 2.23
N ASN A 438 22.31 -14.93 3.38
CA ASN A 438 21.73 -14.27 4.55
C ASN A 438 22.64 -13.19 5.13
N ILE A 439 23.95 -13.46 5.20
CA ILE A 439 24.95 -12.50 5.69
C ILE A 439 25.00 -11.27 4.78
N GLU A 440 25.04 -11.46 3.46
CA GLU A 440 25.00 -10.36 2.48
C GLU A 440 23.75 -9.50 2.69
N LYS A 441 22.59 -10.14 2.80
CA LYS A 441 21.32 -9.45 3.05
C LYS A 441 21.31 -8.66 4.36
N ILE A 442 21.79 -9.24 5.46
CA ILE A 442 21.87 -8.52 6.74
C ILE A 442 22.81 -7.31 6.62
N LYS A 443 23.93 -7.43 5.91
CA LYS A 443 24.86 -6.31 5.67
C LYS A 443 24.19 -5.19 4.85
N ASP A 444 23.43 -5.54 3.82
CA ASP A 444 22.65 -4.58 3.04
C ASP A 444 21.60 -3.87 3.92
N THR A 445 20.92 -4.59 4.81
CA THR A 445 19.97 -4.01 5.76
C THR A 445 20.64 -3.07 6.76
N ILE A 446 21.85 -3.37 7.22
CA ILE A 446 22.65 -2.46 8.06
C ILE A 446 22.98 -1.17 7.28
N ALA A 447 23.39 -1.29 6.02
CA ALA A 447 23.66 -0.13 5.17
C ALA A 447 22.40 0.71 4.95
N LEU A 448 21.24 0.07 4.79
CA LEU A 448 19.95 0.75 4.69
C LEU A 448 19.60 1.52 5.97
N ALA A 449 19.87 0.95 7.15
CA ALA A 449 19.68 1.65 8.44
C ALA A 449 20.56 2.91 8.53
N ASP A 450 21.83 2.80 8.14
CA ASP A 450 22.77 3.94 8.12
C ASP A 450 22.31 5.03 7.16
N GLU A 451 21.84 4.65 5.98
CA GLU A 451 21.30 5.61 5.02
C GLU A 451 20.05 6.31 5.56
N ALA A 452 19.14 5.57 6.21
CA ALA A 452 17.93 6.16 6.81
C ALA A 452 18.25 7.16 7.95
N MET A 453 19.23 6.84 8.79
CA MET A 453 19.71 7.76 9.83
C MET A 453 20.37 9.00 9.22
N ARG A 454 21.17 8.84 8.16
CA ARG A 454 21.78 9.96 7.43
C ARG A 454 20.74 10.86 6.77
N ILE A 455 19.72 10.28 6.15
CA ILE A 455 18.60 11.01 5.56
C ILE A 455 17.87 11.81 6.63
N THR A 456 17.61 11.20 7.79
CA THR A 456 16.99 11.90 8.93
C THR A 456 17.78 13.14 9.34
N ASP A 457 19.10 13.03 9.52
CA ASP A 457 19.96 14.16 9.88
C ASP A 457 20.00 15.25 8.79
N ASP A 458 20.04 14.87 7.51
CA ASP A 458 19.97 15.82 6.38
C ASP A 458 18.60 16.53 6.32
N GLN A 459 17.50 15.80 6.52
CA GLN A 459 16.16 16.42 6.56
C GLN A 459 16.04 17.39 7.74
N PHE A 460 16.52 17.00 8.93
CA PHE A 460 16.54 17.85 10.11
C PHE A 460 17.26 19.18 9.83
N LYS A 461 18.47 19.12 9.29
CA LYS A 461 19.26 20.33 8.93
C LYS A 461 18.55 21.21 7.91
N ARG A 462 17.94 20.62 6.88
CA ARG A 462 17.22 21.37 5.85
C ARG A 462 15.97 22.06 6.39
N ILE A 463 15.17 21.35 7.20
CA ILE A 463 13.98 21.93 7.82
C ILE A 463 14.39 23.05 8.79
N LYS A 464 15.50 22.89 9.52
CA LYS A 464 16.05 23.92 10.41
C LYS A 464 16.41 25.19 9.63
N ASN A 465 17.12 25.03 8.52
CA ASN A 465 17.46 26.13 7.63
C ASN A 465 16.22 26.81 7.03
N ALA A 466 15.21 26.05 6.59
CA ALA A 466 13.95 26.59 6.06
C ALA A 466 13.21 27.46 7.09
N MET A 467 13.25 27.10 8.36
CA MET A 467 12.62 27.85 9.44
C MET A 467 13.46 29.05 9.91
N MET A 468 14.65 29.26 9.32
CA MET A 468 15.65 30.28 9.69
C MET A 468 16.06 30.22 11.17
N TRP A 469 16.34 29.00 11.65
CA TRP A 469 16.89 28.74 12.98
C TRP A 469 18.41 28.70 13.01
#